data_AF-M0EW46-F1
#
_entry.id   AF-M0EW46-F1
#
_cell.length_a   1.000
_cell.length_b   1.000
_cell.length_c   1.000
_cell.angle_alpha   90.00
_cell.angle_beta   90.00
_cell.angle_gamma   90.00
#
_symmetry.space_group_name_H-M   'P 1'
#
loop_
_entity.id
_entity.type
_entity.pdbx_description
1 polymer ?
#
loop_
_entity_poly.entity_id
_entity_poly.type
_entity_poly.pdbx_seq_one_letter_code
_entity_poly.pdbx_strand_id
1 'polypeptide(L)'
;MFQSSYMMWTGGVVIAMVIFSLALLRLIGAAEASQKEPSTKQTSHNPERTLDASSVGELRSTADTFLDTAASAREERKFEEAIEAYTAALTRYQAALNKLNPEASKTHTEIEDTIDSTESELEAVRTLHTQRKNLTETLKSAEQSFQVAIGAHTQGDHTLARIRFRQARDSFADATTQIEDADNNLFSSPIEVSVDPDQKLTSTTLRELQTIPEPVATTLADAGVTTGAELESSNEPPWPPAIIETLSDQHTVDDELQTTLTVLSWMDDSDSRVFDTPTAVSQRREQAAYGFNQS
;
A
#
# COMPACT_ATOMS: atom_id res chain seq x y z
N MET A 1 26.42 18.46 -19.39
CA MET A 1 26.99 19.05 -18.16
C MET A 1 26.23 18.38 -17.01
N PHE A 2 26.75 17.24 -16.53
CA PHE A 2 26.08 16.37 -15.55
C PHE A 2 26.93 16.30 -14.28
N GLN A 3 26.45 16.94 -13.22
CA GLN A 3 26.77 16.73 -11.80
C GLN A 3 25.50 17.21 -11.06
N SER A 4 24.91 16.56 -10.06
CA SER A 4 25.42 15.68 -9.02
C SER A 4 24.21 15.00 -8.35
N SER A 5 24.14 13.66 -8.35
CA SER A 5 23.21 12.89 -7.51
C SER A 5 23.91 11.62 -7.01
N TYR A 6 24.79 11.77 -6.02
CA TYR A 6 25.32 10.65 -5.24
C TYR A 6 25.61 11.12 -3.82
N MET A 7 24.56 11.38 -3.03
CA MET A 7 24.74 11.60 -1.60
C MET A 7 23.45 11.37 -0.80
N MET A 8 22.83 10.19 -0.92
CA MET A 8 21.81 9.75 0.06
C MET A 8 21.58 8.23 0.02
N TRP A 9 22.68 7.46 -0.08
CA TRP A 9 22.63 5.99 -0.06
C TRP A 9 23.79 5.42 0.75
N THR A 10 23.97 5.91 1.98
CA THR A 10 25.00 5.41 2.91
C THR A 10 24.48 5.15 4.32
N GLY A 11 23.24 5.54 4.66
CA GLY A 11 22.66 5.30 5.99
C GLY A 11 22.16 3.87 6.22
N GLY A 12 21.47 3.27 5.24
CA GLY A 12 20.83 1.94 5.39
C GLY A 12 21.77 0.75 5.22
N VAL A 13 22.84 0.89 4.42
CA VAL A 13 23.77 -0.21 4.13
C VAL A 13 24.69 -0.52 5.30
N VAL A 14 25.02 0.47 6.14
CA VAL A 14 25.91 0.27 7.29
C VAL A 14 25.21 -0.48 8.44
N ILE A 15 23.89 -0.30 8.61
CA ILE A 15 23.12 -0.97 9.67
C ILE A 15 22.83 -2.44 9.31
N ALA A 16 22.48 -2.72 8.04
CA ALA A 16 22.31 -4.09 7.56
C ALA A 16 23.62 -4.92 7.58
N MET A 17 24.77 -4.28 7.34
CA MET A 17 26.08 -4.96 7.43
C MET A 17 26.50 -5.30 8.88
N VAL A 18 26.09 -4.51 9.88
CA VAL A 18 26.39 -4.79 11.29
C VAL A 18 25.58 -5.99 11.80
N ILE A 19 24.31 -6.11 11.38
CA ILE A 19 23.44 -7.26 11.71
C ILE A 19 23.95 -8.53 11.03
N PHE A 20 24.36 -8.45 9.76
CA PHE A 20 24.94 -9.60 9.03
C PHE A 20 26.31 -10.04 9.58
N SER A 21 27.12 -9.11 10.10
CA SER A 21 28.42 -9.42 10.71
C SER A 21 28.31 -10.12 12.07
N LEU A 22 27.25 -9.87 12.84
CA LEU A 22 26.99 -10.55 14.11
C LEU A 22 26.48 -11.99 13.94
N ALA A 23 25.77 -12.28 12.84
CA ALA A 23 25.31 -13.63 12.50
C ALA A 23 26.46 -14.56 12.07
N LEU A 24 27.45 -14.05 11.33
CA LEU A 24 28.60 -14.83 10.86
C LEU A 24 29.61 -15.18 11.97
N LEU A 25 29.68 -14.40 13.05
CA LEU A 25 30.62 -14.67 14.15
C LEU A 25 30.19 -15.82 15.08
N ARG A 26 28.94 -16.32 14.97
CA ARG A 26 28.43 -17.43 15.80
C ARG A 26 28.52 -18.82 15.16
N LEU A 27 29.10 -18.94 13.95
CA LEU A 27 29.19 -20.22 13.23
C LEU A 27 30.57 -20.91 13.33
N ILE A 28 31.55 -20.34 14.01
CA ILE A 28 32.92 -20.89 14.14
C ILE A 28 33.21 -21.50 15.53
N GLY A 29 32.26 -21.46 16.46
CA GLY A 29 32.49 -21.83 17.88
C GLY A 29 32.07 -23.24 18.31
N ALA A 30 31.94 -24.23 17.42
CA ALA A 30 31.46 -25.57 17.78
C ALA A 30 32.24 -26.71 17.11
N ALA A 31 33.51 -26.90 17.49
CA ALA A 31 34.22 -28.16 17.30
C ALA A 31 35.41 -28.28 18.28
N GLU A 32 35.61 -29.51 18.82
CA GLU A 32 36.70 -29.98 19.70
C GLU A 32 36.60 -29.61 21.20
N ALA A 33 36.79 -30.50 22.19
CA ALA A 33 37.16 -31.91 22.21
C ALA A 33 36.70 -32.56 23.53
N SER A 34 36.56 -33.89 23.50
CA SER A 34 36.27 -34.75 24.65
C SER A 34 37.57 -35.30 25.25
N GLN A 35 37.84 -35.12 26.56
CA GLN A 35 38.56 -36.11 27.38
C GLN A 35 38.42 -35.92 28.91
N LYS A 36 37.89 -36.97 29.55
CA LYS A 36 38.00 -37.51 30.94
C LYS A 36 38.61 -36.67 32.10
N GLU A 37 37.76 -36.49 33.12
CA GLU A 37 37.88 -36.50 34.61
C GLU A 37 39.18 -36.96 35.34
N PRO A 38 39.30 -36.78 36.69
CA PRO A 38 38.65 -35.83 37.62
C PRO A 38 39.61 -35.22 38.68
N SER A 39 39.27 -34.09 39.32
CA SER A 39 39.62 -33.87 40.74
C SER A 39 38.84 -32.74 41.40
N THR A 40 38.14 -33.13 42.46
CA THR A 40 37.59 -32.39 43.59
C THR A 40 38.15 -30.99 43.88
N LYS A 41 37.26 -29.99 43.84
CA LYS A 41 37.15 -28.98 44.92
C LYS A 41 35.76 -28.36 44.95
N GLN A 42 35.03 -28.76 45.97
CA GLN A 42 33.74 -28.24 46.41
C GLN A 42 33.85 -26.72 46.61
N THR A 43 33.38 -25.96 45.63
CA THR A 43 33.13 -24.52 45.77
C THR A 43 31.62 -24.37 45.79
N SER A 44 31.11 -23.87 46.90
CA SER A 44 29.70 -23.61 47.17
C SER A 44 29.11 -22.78 46.02
N HIS A 45 28.37 -23.43 45.12
CA HIS A 45 27.69 -22.75 44.02
C HIS A 45 26.32 -22.32 44.52
N ASN A 46 26.11 -21.01 44.58
CA ASN A 46 24.82 -20.42 44.92
C ASN A 46 23.86 -20.67 43.74
N PRO A 47 22.83 -21.53 43.88
CA PRO A 47 21.97 -21.95 42.76
C PRO A 47 21.05 -20.83 42.23
N GLU A 48 20.95 -19.69 42.92
CA GLU A 48 20.08 -18.58 42.51
C GLU A 48 20.58 -17.82 41.27
N ARG A 49 21.89 -17.64 41.08
CA ARG A 49 22.41 -16.83 39.94
C ARG A 49 22.25 -17.46 38.57
N THR A 50 22.18 -18.79 38.50
CA THR A 50 22.11 -19.53 37.23
C THR A 50 20.69 -19.59 36.66
N LEU A 51 19.65 -19.51 37.51
CA LEU A 51 18.25 -19.53 37.08
C LEU A 51 17.84 -18.19 36.44
N ASP A 52 18.31 -17.07 36.97
CA ASP A 52 17.98 -15.74 36.42
C ASP A 52 18.63 -15.49 35.06
N ALA A 53 19.89 -15.90 34.87
CA ALA A 53 20.58 -15.73 33.58
C ALA A 53 19.97 -16.59 32.46
N SER A 54 19.55 -17.83 32.76
CA SER A 54 18.84 -18.69 31.80
C SER A 54 17.48 -18.09 31.42
N SER A 55 16.75 -17.56 32.41
CA SER A 55 15.44 -16.95 32.18
C SER A 55 15.52 -15.67 31.34
N VAL A 56 16.54 -14.83 31.54
CA VAL A 56 16.78 -13.64 30.72
C VAL A 56 17.14 -14.03 29.28
N GLY A 57 17.99 -15.03 29.11
CA GLY A 57 18.38 -15.54 27.79
C GLY A 57 17.19 -16.08 26.97
N GLU A 58 16.31 -16.83 27.62
CA GLU A 58 15.07 -17.34 27.00
C GLU A 58 14.12 -16.22 26.60
N LEU A 59 13.94 -15.20 27.46
CA LEU A 59 13.11 -14.04 27.16
C LEU A 59 13.67 -13.25 25.97
N ARG A 60 14.98 -13.01 25.94
CA ARG A 60 15.66 -12.34 24.81
C ARG A 60 15.50 -13.14 23.51
N SER A 61 15.78 -14.45 23.53
CA SER A 61 15.64 -15.29 22.34
C SER A 61 14.20 -15.34 21.81
N THR A 62 13.21 -15.32 22.70
CA THR A 62 11.80 -15.25 22.31
C THR A 62 11.46 -13.89 21.71
N ALA A 63 12.00 -12.80 22.28
CA ALA A 63 11.84 -11.45 21.74
C ALA A 63 12.44 -11.32 20.35
N ASP A 64 13.66 -11.86 20.15
CA ASP A 64 14.34 -11.89 18.85
C ASP A 64 13.48 -12.61 17.79
N THR A 65 12.84 -13.72 18.16
CA THR A 65 11.91 -14.45 17.26
C THR A 65 10.69 -13.59 16.86
N PHE A 66 10.16 -12.81 17.79
CA PHE A 66 9.09 -11.87 17.48
C PHE A 66 9.56 -10.71 16.60
N LEU A 67 10.80 -10.22 16.74
CA LEU A 67 11.35 -9.23 15.82
C LEU A 67 11.48 -9.77 14.40
N ASP A 68 11.98 -11.00 14.22
CA ASP A 68 12.05 -11.64 12.90
C ASP A 68 10.67 -11.78 12.26
N THR A 69 9.67 -12.15 13.07
CA THR A 69 8.26 -12.22 12.63
C THR A 69 7.74 -10.85 12.24
N ALA A 70 8.01 -9.81 13.04
CA ALA A 70 7.56 -8.45 12.78
C ALA A 70 8.19 -7.87 11.50
N ALA A 71 9.49 -8.09 11.29
CA ALA A 71 10.20 -7.68 10.09
C ALA A 71 9.63 -8.37 8.85
N SER A 72 9.41 -9.69 8.91
CA SER A 72 8.80 -10.46 7.81
C SER A 72 7.39 -9.96 7.48
N ALA A 73 6.54 -9.78 8.51
CA ALA A 73 5.19 -9.26 8.34
C ALA A 73 5.18 -7.83 7.77
N ARG A 74 6.13 -6.98 8.18
CA ARG A 74 6.30 -5.63 7.64
C ARG A 74 6.70 -5.65 6.18
N GLU A 75 7.63 -6.51 5.78
CA GLU A 75 8.04 -6.70 4.38
C GLU A 75 6.85 -7.19 3.53
N GLU A 76 6.06 -8.13 4.05
CA GLU A 76 4.85 -8.66 3.44
C GLU A 76 3.63 -7.72 3.55
N ARG A 77 3.77 -6.55 4.18
CA ARG A 77 2.71 -5.54 4.36
C ARG A 77 1.51 -6.00 5.18
N LYS A 78 1.70 -7.02 6.02
CA LYS A 78 0.74 -7.46 7.04
C LYS A 78 0.91 -6.58 8.28
N PHE A 79 0.47 -5.33 8.18
CA PHE A 79 0.77 -4.31 9.18
C PHE A 79 0.25 -4.65 10.57
N GLU A 80 -0.95 -5.21 10.68
CA GLU A 80 -1.50 -5.65 11.96
C GLU A 80 -0.65 -6.74 12.61
N GLU A 81 -0.22 -7.74 11.83
CA GLU A 81 0.66 -8.82 12.31
C GLU A 81 2.03 -8.26 12.74
N ALA A 82 2.59 -7.34 11.97
CA ALA A 82 3.84 -6.66 12.33
C ALA A 82 3.71 -5.87 13.64
N ILE A 83 2.62 -5.10 13.80
CA ILE A 83 2.34 -4.32 15.02
C ILE A 83 2.21 -5.24 16.24
N GLU A 84 1.49 -6.36 16.10
CA GLU A 84 1.34 -7.36 17.17
C GLU A 84 2.70 -7.96 17.55
N ALA A 85 3.48 -8.40 16.56
CA ALA A 85 4.78 -9.01 16.77
C ALA A 85 5.81 -8.05 17.41
N TYR A 86 5.90 -6.80 16.94
CA TYR A 86 6.74 -5.78 17.59
C TYR A 86 6.33 -5.52 19.04
N THR A 87 5.01 -5.44 19.32
CA THR A 87 4.49 -5.25 20.68
C THR A 87 4.85 -6.45 21.59
N ALA A 88 4.77 -7.67 21.05
CA ALA A 88 5.17 -8.88 21.76
C ALA A 88 6.68 -8.88 22.05
N ALA A 89 7.53 -8.50 21.09
CA ALA A 89 8.97 -8.37 21.28
C ALA A 89 9.32 -7.38 22.40
N LEU A 90 8.74 -6.17 22.38
CA LEU A 90 8.93 -5.15 23.42
C LEU A 90 8.57 -5.68 24.81
N THR A 91 7.43 -6.36 24.93
CA THR A 91 6.98 -6.95 26.19
C THR A 91 8.01 -7.95 26.75
N ARG A 92 8.64 -8.74 25.86
CA ARG A 92 9.65 -9.73 26.25
C ARG A 92 11.00 -9.10 26.61
N TYR A 93 11.46 -8.09 25.87
CA TYR A 93 12.67 -7.35 26.22
C TYR A 93 12.52 -6.60 27.55
N GLN A 94 11.37 -5.95 27.79
CA GLN A 94 11.08 -5.30 29.08
C GLN A 94 11.08 -6.31 30.23
N ALA A 95 10.49 -7.49 30.03
CA ALA A 95 10.54 -8.57 31.01
C ALA A 95 11.97 -9.08 31.26
N ALA A 96 12.82 -9.10 30.21
CA ALA A 96 14.23 -9.47 30.33
C ALA A 96 15.01 -8.43 31.15
N LEU A 97 14.80 -7.12 30.91
CA LEU A 97 15.41 -6.05 31.70
C LEU A 97 15.02 -6.13 33.17
N ASN A 98 13.74 -6.34 33.47
CA ASN A 98 13.24 -6.42 34.85
C ASN A 98 13.86 -7.57 35.66
N LYS A 99 14.35 -8.61 34.99
CA LYS A 99 15.05 -9.75 35.61
C LYS A 99 16.56 -9.62 35.59
N LEU A 100 17.11 -8.64 34.87
CA LEU A 100 18.54 -8.43 34.76
C LEU A 100 19.06 -7.70 36.01
N ASN A 101 20.16 -8.19 36.59
CA ASN A 101 20.84 -7.44 37.65
C ASN A 101 21.44 -6.15 37.04
N PRO A 102 21.20 -4.95 37.62
CA PRO A 102 21.77 -3.69 37.13
C PRO A 102 23.32 -3.67 37.04
N GLU A 103 24.03 -4.57 37.71
CA GLU A 103 25.48 -4.74 37.56
C GLU A 103 25.90 -5.35 36.21
N ALA A 104 24.96 -5.94 35.44
CA ALA A 104 25.18 -6.47 34.10
C ALA A 104 25.07 -5.36 33.03
N SER A 105 25.80 -4.26 33.21
CA SER A 105 25.58 -3.00 32.49
C SER A 105 25.61 -3.15 30.98
N LYS A 106 26.48 -3.99 30.43
CA LYS A 106 26.57 -4.20 28.97
C LYS A 106 25.30 -4.83 28.40
N THR A 107 24.83 -5.93 29.01
CA THR A 107 23.61 -6.61 28.56
C THR A 107 22.38 -5.71 28.80
N HIS A 108 22.40 -4.92 29.86
CA HIS A 108 21.36 -3.94 30.14
C HIS A 108 21.24 -2.92 29.00
N THR A 109 22.34 -2.25 28.66
CA THR A 109 22.39 -1.27 27.56
C THR A 109 22.03 -1.90 26.22
N GLU A 110 22.51 -3.11 25.91
CA GLU A 110 22.13 -3.81 24.68
C GLU A 110 20.61 -4.01 24.55
N ILE A 111 19.92 -4.35 25.64
CA ILE A 111 18.47 -4.57 25.62
C ILE A 111 17.74 -3.23 25.56
N GLU A 112 18.20 -2.20 26.28
CA GLU A 112 17.64 -0.83 26.18
C GLU A 112 17.72 -0.29 24.75
N ASP A 113 18.91 -0.36 24.12
CA ASP A 113 19.11 0.09 22.74
C ASP A 113 18.17 -0.68 21.77
N THR A 114 17.96 -1.98 22.02
CA THR A 114 17.06 -2.80 21.21
C THR A 114 15.60 -2.40 21.39
N ILE A 115 15.18 -2.10 22.63
CA ILE A 115 13.83 -1.59 22.92
C ILE A 115 13.61 -0.27 22.19
N ASP A 116 14.51 0.70 22.33
CA ASP A 116 14.39 2.02 21.70
C ASP A 116 14.27 1.90 20.17
N SER A 117 15.10 1.07 19.55
CA SER A 117 15.01 0.78 18.10
C SER A 117 13.68 0.13 17.73
N THR A 118 13.21 -0.83 18.53
CA THR A 118 11.96 -1.56 18.29
C THR A 118 10.74 -0.65 18.44
N GLU A 119 10.74 0.27 19.41
CA GLU A 119 9.69 1.28 19.59
C GLU A 119 9.62 2.23 18.38
N SER A 120 10.78 2.66 17.88
CA SER A 120 10.84 3.49 16.66
C SER A 120 10.30 2.76 15.44
N GLU A 121 10.63 1.48 15.25
CA GLU A 121 10.10 0.67 14.15
C GLU A 121 8.60 0.42 14.26
N LEU A 122 8.11 0.13 15.46
CA LEU A 122 6.68 -0.03 15.74
C LEU A 122 5.91 1.24 15.39
N GLU A 123 6.42 2.40 15.78
CA GLU A 123 5.77 3.69 15.49
C GLU A 123 5.77 3.99 13.98
N ALA A 124 6.87 3.68 13.28
CA ALA A 124 6.94 3.81 11.83
C ALA A 124 5.90 2.93 11.12
N VAL A 125 5.74 1.67 11.56
CA VAL A 125 4.73 0.75 11.01
C VAL A 125 3.31 1.23 11.30
N ARG A 126 3.02 1.71 12.53
CA ARG A 126 1.71 2.27 12.88
C ARG A 126 1.35 3.50 12.06
N THR A 127 2.32 4.40 11.87
CA THR A 127 2.16 5.59 11.05
C THR A 127 1.84 5.21 9.61
N LEU A 128 2.65 4.35 9.00
CA LEU A 128 2.44 3.89 7.63
C LEU A 128 1.09 3.18 7.47
N HIS A 129 0.71 2.31 8.41
CA HIS A 129 -0.56 1.61 8.40
C HIS A 129 -1.74 2.59 8.43
N THR A 130 -1.68 3.58 9.32
CA THR A 130 -2.71 4.62 9.44
C THR A 130 -2.82 5.46 8.17
N GLN A 131 -1.68 5.91 7.63
CA GLN A 131 -1.63 6.67 6.38
C GLN A 131 -2.23 5.87 5.22
N ARG A 132 -1.85 4.60 5.05
CA ARG A 132 -2.41 3.73 4.01
C ARG A 132 -3.91 3.52 4.19
N LYS A 133 -4.38 3.29 5.41
CA LYS A 133 -5.81 3.12 5.69
C LYS A 133 -6.62 4.37 5.31
N ASN A 134 -6.15 5.55 5.70
CA ASN A 134 -6.80 6.82 5.35
C ASN A 134 -6.82 7.06 3.84
N LEU A 135 -5.73 6.75 3.16
CA LEU A 135 -5.65 6.84 1.70
C LEU A 135 -6.61 5.85 1.03
N THR A 136 -6.67 4.60 1.48
CA THR A 136 -7.62 3.59 0.97
C THR A 136 -9.07 4.05 1.08
N GLU A 137 -9.48 4.60 2.22
CA GLU A 137 -10.86 5.10 2.41
C GLU A 137 -11.15 6.31 1.50
N THR A 138 -10.17 7.19 1.33
CA THR A 138 -10.29 8.37 0.44
C THR A 138 -10.43 7.95 -1.02
N LEU A 139 -9.58 7.04 -1.48
CA LEU A 139 -9.62 6.49 -2.84
C LEU A 139 -10.91 5.71 -3.09
N LYS A 140 -11.39 4.95 -2.11
CA LYS A 140 -12.68 4.25 -2.19
C LYS A 140 -13.82 5.23 -2.42
N SER A 141 -13.90 6.30 -1.63
CA SER A 141 -14.95 7.31 -1.77
C SER A 141 -14.87 8.07 -3.10
N ALA A 142 -13.64 8.38 -3.55
CA ALA A 142 -13.40 9.04 -4.83
C ALA A 142 -13.84 8.18 -6.00
N GLU A 143 -13.41 6.90 -6.04
CA GLU A 143 -13.74 5.96 -7.11
C GLU A 143 -15.24 5.64 -7.14
N GLN A 144 -15.88 5.47 -5.98
CA GLN A 144 -17.33 5.28 -5.92
C GLN A 144 -18.08 6.50 -6.51
N SER A 145 -17.67 7.71 -6.14
CA SER A 145 -18.26 8.93 -6.71
C SER A 145 -18.02 9.04 -8.21
N PHE A 146 -16.84 8.61 -8.67
CA PHE A 146 -16.46 8.62 -10.09
C PHE A 146 -17.33 7.66 -10.91
N GLN A 147 -17.50 6.42 -10.47
CA GLN A 147 -18.35 5.44 -11.17
C GLN A 147 -19.83 5.85 -11.18
N VAL A 148 -20.35 6.40 -10.09
CA VAL A 148 -21.71 6.95 -10.05
C VAL A 148 -21.84 8.14 -11.03
N ALA A 149 -20.81 8.97 -11.17
CA ALA A 149 -20.83 10.08 -12.13
C ALA A 149 -20.90 9.59 -13.58
N ILE A 150 -20.12 8.57 -13.94
CA ILE A 150 -20.15 7.94 -15.27
C ILE A 150 -21.55 7.35 -15.53
N GLY A 151 -22.11 6.61 -14.57
CA GLY A 151 -23.45 6.03 -14.68
C GLY A 151 -24.55 7.10 -14.86
N ALA A 152 -24.50 8.18 -14.09
CA ALA A 152 -25.45 9.28 -14.21
C ALA A 152 -25.33 10.01 -15.55
N HIS A 153 -24.10 10.28 -16.00
CA HIS A 153 -23.85 10.98 -17.27
C HIS A 153 -24.39 10.17 -18.47
N THR A 154 -24.10 8.88 -18.48
CA THR A 154 -24.53 7.95 -19.55
C THR A 154 -26.04 7.67 -19.51
N GLN A 155 -26.74 8.01 -18.44
CA GLN A 155 -28.20 7.96 -18.32
C GLN A 155 -28.88 9.33 -18.57
N GLY A 156 -28.10 10.38 -18.88
CA GLY A 156 -28.60 11.73 -19.13
C GLY A 156 -28.91 12.56 -17.88
N ASP A 157 -28.56 12.08 -16.67
CA ASP A 157 -28.67 12.87 -15.44
C ASP A 157 -27.41 13.73 -15.25
N HIS A 158 -27.26 14.76 -16.09
CA HIS A 158 -26.09 15.64 -16.09
C HIS A 158 -25.93 16.40 -14.77
N THR A 159 -27.03 16.70 -14.05
CA THR A 159 -26.93 17.40 -12.75
C THR A 159 -26.29 16.51 -11.71
N LEU A 160 -26.74 15.24 -11.59
CA LEU A 160 -26.12 14.28 -10.70
C LEU A 160 -24.68 13.98 -11.13
N ALA A 161 -24.44 13.75 -12.43
CA ALA A 161 -23.12 13.51 -12.98
C ALA A 161 -22.14 14.62 -12.59
N ARG A 162 -22.50 15.88 -12.81
CA ARG A 162 -21.66 17.04 -12.47
C ARG A 162 -21.35 17.11 -10.98
N ILE A 163 -22.32 16.86 -10.10
CA ILE A 163 -22.11 16.84 -8.65
C ILE A 163 -21.11 15.74 -8.27
N ARG A 164 -21.27 14.55 -8.84
CA ARG A 164 -20.46 13.37 -8.52
C ARG A 164 -19.05 13.45 -9.10
N PHE A 165 -18.87 13.97 -10.31
CA PHE A 165 -17.54 14.26 -10.86
C PHE A 165 -16.78 15.28 -10.03
N ARG A 166 -17.46 16.33 -9.55
CA ARG A 166 -16.83 17.30 -8.62
C ARG A 166 -16.37 16.62 -7.34
N GLN A 167 -17.22 15.79 -6.73
CA GLN A 167 -16.86 15.04 -5.51
C GLN A 167 -15.66 14.12 -5.76
N ALA A 168 -15.70 13.33 -6.84
CA ALA A 168 -14.59 12.46 -7.22
C ALA A 168 -13.29 13.24 -7.42
N ARG A 169 -13.33 14.34 -8.19
CA ARG A 169 -12.18 15.21 -8.44
C ARG A 169 -11.59 15.74 -7.15
N ASP A 170 -12.42 16.27 -6.26
CA ASP A 170 -11.98 16.86 -5.00
C ASP A 170 -11.39 15.77 -4.08
N SER A 171 -12.02 14.59 -3.98
CA SER A 171 -11.48 13.47 -3.20
C SER A 171 -10.20 12.86 -3.78
N PHE A 172 -10.04 12.80 -5.10
CA PHE A 172 -8.74 12.41 -5.71
C PHE A 172 -7.66 13.48 -5.48
N ALA A 173 -8.04 14.76 -5.42
CA ALA A 173 -7.11 15.82 -5.04
C ALA A 173 -6.68 15.67 -3.57
N ASP A 174 -7.61 15.37 -2.66
CA ASP A 174 -7.30 15.08 -1.26
C ASP A 174 -6.39 13.85 -1.12
N ALA A 175 -6.64 12.80 -1.89
CA ALA A 175 -5.76 11.62 -1.95
C ALA A 175 -4.36 11.99 -2.44
N THR A 176 -4.26 12.86 -3.45
CA THR A 176 -2.96 13.36 -3.95
C THR A 176 -2.20 14.10 -2.84
N THR A 177 -2.87 15.00 -2.11
CA THR A 177 -2.28 15.69 -0.95
C THR A 177 -1.79 14.72 0.11
N GLN A 178 -2.57 13.69 0.45
CA GLN A 178 -2.13 12.66 1.41
C GLN A 178 -0.88 11.90 0.96
N ILE A 179 -0.73 11.67 -0.35
CA ILE A 179 0.44 11.02 -0.93
C ILE A 179 1.67 11.93 -0.88
N GLU A 180 1.49 13.23 -1.15
CA GLU A 180 2.56 14.23 -1.13
C GLU A 180 3.04 14.55 0.29
N ASP A 181 2.11 14.60 1.26
CA ASP A 181 2.40 14.88 2.67
C ASP A 181 2.96 13.65 3.43
N ALA A 182 2.92 12.47 2.83
CA ALA A 182 3.41 11.25 3.49
C ALA A 182 4.94 11.16 3.44
N ASP A 183 5.55 11.07 4.61
CA ASP A 183 6.99 10.80 4.74
C ASP A 183 7.41 9.41 4.21
N ASN A 184 6.44 8.50 4.07
CA ASN A 184 6.65 7.11 3.65
C ASN A 184 6.05 6.84 2.27
N ASN A 185 6.69 5.95 1.50
CA ASN A 185 6.12 5.49 0.23
C ASN A 185 4.86 4.62 0.45
N LEU A 186 3.69 5.25 0.30
CA LEU A 186 2.39 4.61 0.43
C LEU A 186 2.08 3.60 -0.68
N PHE A 187 2.78 3.62 -1.82
CA PHE A 187 2.57 2.69 -2.97
C PHE A 187 3.64 1.61 -3.07
N SER A 188 4.34 1.33 -1.98
CA SER A 188 5.28 0.21 -1.92
C SER A 188 4.61 -1.17 -2.08
N SER A 189 3.28 -1.21 -2.01
CA SER A 189 2.40 -2.27 -2.53
C SER A 189 1.14 -1.60 -3.08
N PRO A 190 0.47 -2.17 -4.12
CA PRO A 190 -0.78 -1.62 -4.63
C PRO A 190 -1.84 -1.42 -3.53
N ILE A 191 -2.75 -0.48 -3.77
CA ILE A 191 -3.92 -0.22 -2.94
C ILE A 191 -5.14 -0.65 -3.74
N GLU A 192 -5.83 -1.68 -3.26
CA GLU A 192 -7.10 -2.12 -3.83
C GLU A 192 -8.25 -1.50 -3.04
N VAL A 193 -9.22 -0.93 -3.75
CA VAL A 193 -10.44 -0.38 -3.18
C VAL A 193 -11.65 -1.10 -3.74
N SER A 194 -12.58 -1.49 -2.87
CA SER A 194 -13.86 -2.07 -3.27
C SER A 194 -14.75 -0.97 -3.85
N VAL A 195 -15.30 -1.18 -5.04
CA VAL A 195 -16.21 -0.24 -5.72
C VAL A 195 -17.57 -0.90 -5.85
N ASP A 196 -18.53 -0.44 -5.05
CA ASP A 196 -19.93 -0.82 -5.20
C ASP A 196 -20.73 0.47 -5.43
N PRO A 197 -20.94 0.86 -6.69
CA PRO A 197 -21.72 2.05 -6.97
C PRO A 197 -23.19 1.73 -6.69
N ASP A 198 -23.82 2.55 -5.82
CA ASP A 198 -25.25 2.43 -5.50
C ASP A 198 -26.16 2.45 -6.76
N GLN A 199 -25.63 2.99 -7.87
CA GLN A 199 -26.28 3.10 -9.16
C GLN A 199 -25.43 2.41 -10.23
N LYS A 200 -25.61 1.08 -10.37
CA LYS A 200 -25.05 0.31 -11.49
C LYS A 200 -25.82 0.64 -12.78
N LEU A 201 -25.12 0.58 -13.92
CA LEU A 201 -25.80 0.67 -15.22
C LEU A 201 -26.77 -0.49 -15.38
N THR A 202 -27.88 -0.23 -16.06
CA THR A 202 -28.87 -1.26 -16.42
C THR A 202 -28.29 -2.28 -17.39
N SER A 203 -27.30 -1.88 -18.19
CA SER A 203 -26.52 -2.72 -19.09
C SER A 203 -25.16 -2.09 -19.35
N THR A 204 -24.16 -2.92 -19.59
CA THR A 204 -22.82 -2.50 -20.04
C THR A 204 -22.66 -2.65 -21.55
N THR A 205 -23.67 -3.20 -22.23
CA THR A 205 -23.74 -3.33 -23.69
C THR A 205 -24.14 -1.99 -24.31
N LEU A 206 -23.31 -1.48 -25.23
CA LEU A 206 -23.50 -0.14 -25.81
C LEU A 206 -24.86 0.00 -26.51
N ARG A 207 -25.32 -1.04 -27.20
CA ARG A 207 -26.60 -1.05 -27.92
C ARG A 207 -27.84 -0.97 -27.00
N GLU A 208 -27.69 -1.36 -25.74
CA GLU A 208 -28.79 -1.37 -24.77
C GLU A 208 -28.87 -0.04 -23.99
N LEU A 209 -27.87 0.83 -24.15
CA LEU A 209 -27.84 2.16 -23.55
C LEU A 209 -28.67 3.14 -24.40
N GLN A 210 -29.71 3.72 -23.79
CA GLN A 210 -30.65 4.62 -24.48
C GLN A 210 -29.98 5.88 -25.05
N THR A 211 -28.87 6.30 -24.47
CA THR A 211 -28.08 7.46 -24.91
C THR A 211 -27.23 7.18 -26.14
N ILE A 212 -27.03 5.90 -26.52
CA ILE A 212 -26.25 5.51 -27.68
C ILE A 212 -27.19 5.16 -28.84
N PRO A 213 -27.21 5.95 -29.93
CA PRO A 213 -28.02 5.64 -31.10
C PRO A 213 -27.63 4.31 -31.75
N GLU A 214 -28.62 3.54 -32.16
CA GLU A 214 -28.47 2.25 -32.83
C GLU A 214 -27.46 2.23 -34.01
N PRO A 215 -27.41 3.25 -34.90
CA PRO A 215 -26.40 3.28 -35.98
C PRO A 215 -24.97 3.37 -35.45
N VAL A 216 -24.75 4.09 -34.35
CA VAL A 216 -23.43 4.25 -33.72
C VAL A 216 -23.04 2.96 -33.02
N ALA A 217 -23.96 2.37 -32.25
CA ALA A 217 -23.73 1.07 -31.61
C ALA A 217 -23.39 -0.03 -32.63
N THR A 218 -24.05 -0.04 -33.80
CA THR A 218 -23.76 -0.98 -34.89
C THR A 218 -22.36 -0.76 -35.45
N THR A 219 -21.98 0.50 -35.68
CA THR A 219 -20.65 0.85 -36.22
C THR A 219 -19.53 0.46 -35.24
N LEU A 220 -19.75 0.69 -33.94
CA LEU A 220 -18.82 0.27 -32.89
C LEU A 220 -18.72 -1.26 -32.82
N ALA A 221 -19.85 -1.97 -32.91
CA ALA A 221 -19.87 -3.43 -32.91
C ALA A 221 -19.16 -4.03 -34.13
N ASP A 222 -19.30 -3.43 -35.31
CA ASP A 222 -18.57 -3.82 -36.53
C ASP A 222 -17.04 -3.64 -36.38
N ALA A 223 -16.62 -2.71 -35.52
CA ALA A 223 -15.23 -2.50 -35.15
C ALA A 223 -14.79 -3.35 -33.94
N GLY A 224 -15.65 -4.23 -33.43
CA GLY A 224 -15.36 -5.13 -32.30
C GLY A 224 -15.61 -4.52 -30.92
N VAL A 225 -16.27 -3.36 -30.83
CA VAL A 225 -16.63 -2.70 -29.57
C VAL A 225 -18.11 -2.84 -29.30
N THR A 226 -18.45 -3.71 -28.36
CA THR A 226 -19.83 -4.04 -27.95
C THR A 226 -20.17 -3.55 -26.55
N THR A 227 -19.16 -3.36 -25.69
CA THR A 227 -19.30 -2.92 -24.30
C THR A 227 -18.48 -1.66 -24.01
N GLY A 228 -18.81 -0.97 -22.91
CA GLY A 228 -18.02 0.18 -22.44
C GLY A 228 -16.57 -0.17 -22.11
N ALA A 229 -16.33 -1.37 -21.57
CA ALA A 229 -14.99 -1.85 -21.20
C ALA A 229 -14.07 -2.10 -22.41
N GLU A 230 -14.63 -2.29 -23.61
CA GLU A 230 -13.89 -2.47 -24.86
C GLU A 230 -13.47 -1.13 -25.49
N LEU A 231 -13.95 0.00 -24.95
CA LEU A 231 -13.46 1.32 -25.33
C LEU A 231 -12.11 1.56 -24.66
N GLU A 232 -11.03 1.50 -25.44
CA GLU A 232 -9.68 1.77 -24.94
C GLU A 232 -9.54 3.23 -24.48
N SER A 233 -9.55 3.45 -23.16
CA SER A 233 -9.35 4.79 -22.61
C SER A 233 -7.90 5.22 -22.75
N SER A 234 -7.67 6.50 -23.10
CA SER A 234 -6.32 7.07 -23.03
C SER A 234 -5.88 7.30 -21.58
N ASN A 235 -4.57 7.13 -21.34
CA ASN A 235 -3.96 7.44 -20.04
C ASN A 235 -3.68 8.93 -19.82
N GLU A 236 -3.69 9.71 -20.90
CA GLU A 236 -3.41 11.15 -20.89
C GLU A 236 -4.34 11.87 -21.89
N PRO A 237 -4.53 13.20 -21.76
CA PRO A 237 -5.23 13.96 -22.77
C PRO A 237 -4.54 13.86 -24.16
N PRO A 238 -5.30 13.84 -25.28
CA PRO A 238 -6.76 13.87 -25.36
C PRO A 238 -7.39 12.56 -24.88
N TRP A 239 -8.52 12.70 -24.17
CA TRP A 239 -9.22 11.60 -23.51
C TRP A 239 -10.05 10.66 -24.40
N PRO A 240 -10.67 11.14 -25.50
CA PRO A 240 -11.51 10.27 -26.32
C PRO A 240 -10.75 9.06 -26.85
N PRO A 241 -11.35 7.85 -26.84
CA PRO A 241 -10.75 6.69 -27.48
C PRO A 241 -10.55 6.92 -28.98
N ALA A 242 -9.49 6.36 -29.58
CA ALA A 242 -9.13 6.60 -30.98
C ALA A 242 -10.25 6.25 -31.98
N ILE A 243 -11.04 5.22 -31.68
CA ILE A 243 -12.21 4.85 -32.48
C ILE A 243 -13.29 5.95 -32.43
N ILE A 244 -13.48 6.60 -31.27
CA ILE A 244 -14.44 7.68 -31.11
C ILE A 244 -13.98 8.95 -31.83
N GLU A 245 -12.68 9.27 -31.79
CA GLU A 245 -12.11 10.37 -32.58
C GLU A 245 -12.36 10.17 -34.07
N THR A 246 -12.13 8.94 -34.56
CA THR A 246 -12.38 8.59 -35.97
C THR A 246 -13.85 8.77 -36.36
N LEU A 247 -14.79 8.39 -35.49
CA LEU A 247 -16.23 8.57 -35.73
C LEU A 247 -16.63 10.06 -35.69
N SER A 248 -15.99 10.85 -34.84
CA SER A 248 -16.21 12.30 -34.75
C SER A 248 -15.72 13.01 -36.01
N ASP A 249 -14.52 12.69 -36.50
CA ASP A 249 -13.99 13.21 -37.78
C ASP A 249 -14.91 12.86 -38.98
N GLN A 250 -15.53 11.70 -38.93
CA GLN A 250 -16.51 11.26 -39.93
C GLN A 250 -17.92 11.85 -39.73
N HIS A 251 -18.10 12.72 -38.73
CA HIS A 251 -19.39 13.34 -38.35
C HIS A 251 -20.49 12.30 -38.09
N THR A 252 -20.10 11.11 -37.60
CA THR A 252 -21.01 10.01 -37.25
C THR A 252 -21.49 10.13 -35.80
N VAL A 253 -20.69 10.76 -34.95
CA VAL A 253 -21.05 11.13 -33.58
C VAL A 253 -20.92 12.65 -33.43
N ASP A 254 -21.80 13.26 -32.64
CA ASP A 254 -21.69 14.65 -32.23
C ASP A 254 -20.84 14.78 -30.95
N ASP A 255 -20.57 16.01 -30.54
CA ASP A 255 -19.74 16.32 -29.35
C ASP A 255 -20.29 15.71 -28.06
N GLU A 256 -21.62 15.65 -27.93
CA GLU A 256 -22.31 15.10 -26.75
C GLU A 256 -22.16 13.57 -26.68
N LEU A 257 -22.36 12.89 -27.80
CA LEU A 257 -22.19 11.45 -27.89
C LEU A 257 -20.71 11.04 -27.79
N GLN A 258 -19.80 11.83 -28.37
CA GLN A 258 -18.35 11.65 -28.18
C GLN A 258 -17.98 11.75 -26.70
N THR A 259 -18.52 12.74 -26.00
CA THR A 259 -18.30 12.90 -24.55
C THR A 259 -18.84 11.69 -23.78
N THR A 260 -20.07 11.26 -24.08
CA THR A 260 -20.71 10.11 -23.42
C THR A 260 -19.88 8.85 -23.59
N LEU A 261 -19.40 8.55 -24.81
CA LEU A 261 -18.55 7.39 -25.09
C LEU A 261 -17.16 7.52 -24.43
N THR A 262 -16.60 8.73 -24.38
CA THR A 262 -15.34 9.00 -23.67
C THR A 262 -15.47 8.70 -22.18
N VAL A 263 -16.51 9.22 -21.54
CA VAL A 263 -16.77 9.00 -20.10
C VAL A 263 -17.07 7.53 -19.81
N LEU A 264 -17.82 6.86 -20.69
CA LEU A 264 -18.13 5.43 -20.56
C LEU A 264 -16.89 4.54 -20.66
N SER A 265 -15.85 4.94 -21.42
CA SER A 265 -14.59 4.19 -21.51
C SER A 265 -13.83 4.07 -20.19
N TRP A 266 -14.19 4.86 -19.18
CA TRP A 266 -13.58 4.82 -17.85
C TRP A 266 -14.34 3.96 -16.86
N MET A 267 -15.50 3.46 -17.27
CA MET A 267 -16.30 2.56 -16.46
C MET A 267 -15.51 1.28 -16.20
N ASP A 268 -15.50 0.87 -14.95
CA ASP A 268 -14.89 -0.39 -14.54
C ASP A 268 -16.03 -1.29 -14.08
N ASP A 269 -16.23 -2.41 -14.79
CA ASP A 269 -17.26 -3.40 -14.46
C ASP A 269 -16.82 -4.32 -13.31
N SER A 270 -15.59 -4.18 -12.82
CA SER A 270 -15.10 -4.92 -11.67
C SER A 270 -15.57 -4.29 -10.35
N ASP A 271 -15.82 -5.14 -9.35
CA ASP A 271 -16.21 -4.68 -8.01
C ASP A 271 -15.01 -4.12 -7.21
N SER A 272 -13.82 -4.00 -7.81
CA SER A 272 -12.64 -3.41 -7.17
C SER A 272 -11.71 -2.68 -8.15
N ARG A 273 -11.08 -1.61 -7.67
CA ARG A 273 -10.09 -0.83 -8.42
C ARG A 273 -8.74 -0.89 -7.74
N VAL A 274 -7.68 -1.10 -8.52
CA VAL A 274 -6.30 -1.11 -8.04
C VAL A 274 -5.58 0.18 -8.40
N PHE A 275 -4.95 0.80 -7.40
CA PHE A 275 -4.04 1.93 -7.55
C PHE A 275 -2.63 1.48 -7.17
N ASP A 276 -1.73 1.41 -8.14
CA ASP A 276 -0.35 0.98 -7.98
C ASP A 276 0.65 2.13 -7.91
N THR A 277 0.24 3.34 -8.32
CA THR A 277 1.10 4.51 -8.43
C THR A 277 0.37 5.82 -8.10
N PRO A 278 1.10 6.87 -7.66
CA PRO A 278 0.56 8.23 -7.54
C PRO A 278 0.01 8.77 -8.88
N THR A 279 0.62 8.37 -9.99
CA THR A 279 0.19 8.77 -11.34
C THR A 279 -1.20 8.24 -11.66
N ALA A 280 -1.53 7.00 -11.29
CA ALA A 280 -2.87 6.45 -11.48
C ALA A 280 -3.95 7.26 -10.73
N VAL A 281 -3.64 7.75 -9.51
CA VAL A 281 -4.54 8.63 -8.74
C VAL A 281 -4.71 9.98 -9.44
N SER A 282 -3.60 10.56 -9.91
CA SER A 282 -3.60 11.85 -10.60
C SER A 282 -4.37 11.80 -11.93
N GLN A 283 -4.20 10.73 -12.70
CA GLN A 283 -4.96 10.48 -13.92
C GLN A 283 -6.46 10.43 -13.64
N ARG A 284 -6.88 9.71 -12.60
CA ARG A 284 -8.29 9.62 -12.20
C ARG A 284 -8.85 10.98 -11.76
N ARG A 285 -8.05 11.81 -11.08
CA ARG A 285 -8.40 13.21 -10.78
C ARG A 285 -8.68 14.00 -12.05
N GLU A 286 -7.84 13.85 -13.07
CA GLU A 286 -7.97 14.59 -14.34
C GLU A 286 -9.17 14.10 -15.17
N GLN A 287 -9.42 12.79 -15.21
CA GLN A 287 -10.62 12.22 -15.81
C GLN A 287 -11.88 12.76 -15.11
N ALA A 288 -11.90 12.81 -13.78
CA ALA A 288 -13.01 13.40 -13.02
C ALA A 288 -13.18 14.90 -13.30
N ALA A 289 -12.08 15.64 -13.46
CA ALA A 289 -12.12 17.06 -13.83
C ALA A 289 -12.66 17.26 -15.26
N TYR A 290 -12.30 16.40 -16.20
CA TYR A 290 -12.87 16.41 -17.54
C TYR A 290 -14.36 16.14 -17.50
N GLY A 291 -14.80 15.06 -16.85
CA GLY A 291 -16.23 14.72 -16.73
C GLY A 291 -17.04 15.84 -16.08
N PHE A 292 -16.48 16.53 -15.08
CA PHE A 292 -17.10 17.71 -14.46
C PHE A 292 -17.29 18.87 -15.45
N ASN A 293 -16.31 19.13 -16.31
CA ASN A 293 -16.37 20.22 -17.28
C ASN A 293 -17.33 19.93 -18.44
N GLN A 294 -17.58 18.66 -18.74
CA GLN A 294 -18.50 18.23 -19.79
C GLN A 294 -19.94 17.96 -19.29
N SER A 295 -20.23 18.16 -17.98
CA SER A 295 -21.54 17.92 -17.37
C SER A 295 -22.27 19.20 -16.91
#